data_AF-A0AAU4Y7K4-F1
#
_entry.id   AF-A0AAU4Y7K4-F1
#
_cell.length_a   1.000
_cell.length_b   1.000
_cell.length_c   1.000
_cell.angle_alpha   90.00
_cell.angle_beta   90.00
_cell.angle_gamma   90.00
#
_symmetry.space_group_name_H-M   'P 1'
#
loop_
_entity.id
_entity.type
_entity.pdbx_description
1 polymer ?
#
loop_
_entity_poly.entity_id
_entity_poly.type
_entity_poly.pdbx_seq_one_letter_code
_entity_poly.pdbx_strand_id
1 'polypeptide(L)'
;MPRNRQQIPREERTGDLLAAATELFLSKGYDKTTMADISSAAGVARGNVYWYFDSKDHIFAAVMNRMLSREIRILNEEQAGADPLSRLVRGLSDMRYSRPLHQAMHDRLPHSEAVREAHNTS
;
A
#
# COMPACT_ATOMS: atom_id res chain seq x y z
N MET A 1 22.08 -20.72 -15.02
CA MET A 1 22.36 -19.28 -15.24
C MET A 1 21.73 -18.49 -14.10
N PRO A 2 22.48 -17.91 -13.15
CA PRO A 2 21.88 -17.05 -12.13
C PRO A 2 21.45 -15.73 -12.77
N ARG A 3 20.20 -15.31 -12.55
CA ARG A 3 19.67 -14.03 -13.06
C ARG A 3 20.52 -12.89 -12.48
N ASN A 4 21.03 -12.04 -13.38
CA ASN A 4 21.89 -10.91 -13.02
C ASN A 4 21.15 -9.98 -12.04
N ARG A 5 21.65 -9.87 -10.81
CA ARG A 5 21.05 -9.11 -9.70
C ARG A 5 20.98 -7.60 -9.97
N GLN A 6 21.63 -7.11 -11.04
CA GLN A 6 21.84 -5.68 -11.32
C GLN A 6 20.84 -5.02 -12.27
N GLN A 7 19.80 -5.69 -12.78
CA GLN A 7 18.79 -5.08 -13.65
C GLN A 7 17.35 -5.49 -13.30
N ILE A 8 17.01 -5.61 -12.02
CA ILE A 8 15.61 -5.74 -11.65
C ILE A 8 14.92 -4.40 -11.98
N PRO A 9 13.89 -4.39 -12.84
CA PRO A 9 13.24 -3.16 -13.29
C PRO A 9 12.78 -2.31 -12.10
N ARG A 10 12.83 -0.98 -12.27
CA ARG A 10 12.41 -0.03 -11.23
C ARG A 10 10.99 -0.35 -10.70
N GLU A 11 10.10 -0.75 -11.60
CA GLU A 11 8.72 -1.12 -11.29
C GLU A 11 8.64 -2.37 -10.40
N GLU A 12 9.41 -3.42 -10.69
CA GLU A 12 9.45 -4.64 -9.87
C GLU A 12 9.93 -4.32 -8.45
N ARG A 13 10.98 -3.49 -8.32
CA ARG A 13 11.46 -3.02 -7.01
C ARG A 13 10.46 -2.15 -6.27
N THR A 14 9.74 -1.30 -6.98
CA THR A 14 8.66 -0.51 -6.39
C THR A 14 7.55 -1.44 -5.89
N GLY A 15 7.21 -2.48 -6.64
CA GLY A 15 6.28 -3.53 -6.27
C GLY A 15 6.68 -4.27 -4.99
N ASP A 16 7.94 -4.69 -4.89
CA ASP A 16 8.52 -5.35 -3.70
C ASP A 16 8.41 -4.47 -2.45
N LEU A 17 8.78 -3.18 -2.58
CA LEU A 17 8.71 -2.22 -1.49
C LEU A 17 7.28 -1.97 -1.02
N LEU A 18 6.33 -1.85 -1.96
CA LEU A 18 4.92 -1.66 -1.62
C LEU A 18 4.31 -2.91 -0.98
N ALA A 19 4.68 -4.11 -1.42
CA ALA A 19 4.22 -5.36 -0.81
C ALA A 19 4.70 -5.45 0.65
N ALA A 20 6.00 -5.28 0.88
CA ALA A 20 6.59 -5.26 2.22
C ALA A 20 5.98 -4.17 3.11
N ALA A 21 5.79 -2.95 2.58
CA ALA A 21 5.18 -1.85 3.33
C ALA A 21 3.73 -2.17 3.72
N THR A 22 2.94 -2.76 2.82
CA THR A 22 1.55 -3.15 3.09
C THR A 22 1.49 -4.13 4.26
N GLU A 23 2.31 -5.18 4.23
CA GLU A 23 2.34 -6.19 5.30
C GLU A 23 2.77 -5.59 6.65
N LEU A 24 3.78 -4.72 6.64
CA LEU A 24 4.25 -4.04 7.86
C LEU A 24 3.20 -3.09 8.41
N PHE A 25 2.56 -2.28 7.57
CA PHE A 25 1.51 -1.37 8.03
C PHE A 25 0.30 -2.12 8.60
N LEU A 26 -0.10 -3.24 8.00
CA LEU A 26 -1.20 -4.08 8.50
C LEU A 26 -0.85 -4.81 9.80
N SER A 27 0.39 -5.27 9.96
CA SER A 27 0.81 -6.09 11.10
C SER A 27 1.22 -5.28 12.34
N LYS A 28 1.94 -4.17 12.15
CA LYS A 28 2.48 -3.36 13.26
C LYS A 28 2.00 -1.91 13.28
N GLY A 29 1.24 -1.48 12.27
CA GLY A 29 0.74 -0.11 12.16
C GLY A 29 1.74 0.85 11.53
N TYR A 30 1.22 2.00 11.08
CA TYR A 30 2.01 3.05 10.41
C TYR A 30 3.13 3.61 11.31
N ASP A 31 2.83 3.97 12.56
CA ASP A 31 3.78 4.67 13.44
C ASP A 31 5.00 3.81 13.78
N LYS A 32 4.79 2.51 14.04
CA LYS A 32 5.86 1.55 14.37
C LYS A 32 6.62 1.05 13.14
N THR A 33 6.22 1.47 11.94
CA THR A 33 6.91 1.16 10.69
C THR A 33 7.92 2.23 10.34
N THR A 34 9.15 1.82 10.02
CA THR A 34 10.22 2.70 9.54
C THR A 34 10.60 2.36 8.11
N MET A 35 11.23 3.32 7.42
CA MET A 35 11.83 3.09 6.09
C MET A 35 12.84 1.94 6.10
N ALA A 36 13.53 1.73 7.23
CA ALA A 36 14.51 0.66 7.39
C ALA A 36 13.84 -0.72 7.40
N ASP A 37 12.74 -0.86 8.14
CA ASP A 37 11.98 -2.10 8.20
C ASP A 37 11.48 -2.50 6.81
N ILE A 38 10.93 -1.52 6.06
CA ILE A 38 10.44 -1.73 4.69
C ILE A 38 11.58 -2.17 3.78
N SER A 39 12.73 -1.47 3.84
CA SER A 39 13.91 -1.84 3.04
C SER A 39 14.40 -3.26 3.32
N SER A 40 14.45 -3.63 4.61
CA SER A 40 14.91 -4.93 5.06
C SER A 40 13.94 -6.03 4.63
N ALA A 41 12.63 -5.82 4.80
CA ALA A 41 11.61 -6.78 4.42
C ALA A 41 11.54 -6.99 2.90
N ALA A 42 11.76 -5.93 2.11
CA ALA A 42 11.80 -6.01 0.64
C ALA A 42 13.13 -6.56 0.09
N GLY A 43 14.15 -6.81 0.93
CA GLY A 43 15.48 -7.21 0.46
C GLY A 43 16.19 -6.14 -0.38
N VAL A 44 15.84 -4.87 -0.17
CA VAL A 44 16.39 -3.70 -0.87
C VAL A 44 17.36 -2.97 0.07
N ALA A 45 18.53 -2.58 -0.43
CA ALA A 45 19.48 -1.81 0.37
C ALA A 45 18.83 -0.50 0.88
N ARG A 46 19.05 -0.16 2.15
CA ARG A 46 18.40 0.98 2.83
C ARG A 46 18.53 2.31 2.07
N GLY A 47 19.70 2.58 1.50
CA GLY A 47 19.94 3.78 0.69
C GLY A 47 19.15 3.82 -0.62
N ASN A 48 18.82 2.65 -1.18
CA ASN A 48 18.06 2.56 -2.42
C ASN A 48 16.57 2.83 -2.23
N VAL A 49 16.00 2.66 -1.03
CA VAL A 49 14.57 2.92 -0.82
C VAL A 49 14.22 4.40 -1.05
N TYR A 50 15.12 5.31 -0.66
CA TYR A 50 14.95 6.74 -0.91
C TYR A 50 15.05 7.13 -2.39
N TRP A 51 15.56 6.25 -3.27
CA TRP A 51 15.47 6.46 -4.72
C TRP A 51 14.07 6.16 -5.30
N TYR A 52 13.26 5.38 -4.57
CA TYR A 52 11.90 5.02 -5.00
C TYR A 52 10.85 5.91 -4.34
N PHE A 53 11.06 6.29 -3.08
CA PHE A 53 10.11 7.08 -2.30
C PHE A 53 10.82 8.06 -1.38
N ASP A 54 10.37 9.31 -1.41
CA ASP A 54 10.97 10.40 -0.65
C ASP A 54 10.75 10.27 0.86
N SER A 55 9.67 9.59 1.28
CA SER A 55 9.35 9.39 2.69
C SER A 55 8.41 8.21 2.92
N LYS A 56 8.24 7.85 4.20
CA LYS A 56 7.25 6.85 4.64
C LYS A 56 5.83 7.24 4.22
N ASP A 57 5.52 8.54 4.21
CA ASP A 57 4.22 9.05 3.75
C ASP A 57 3.98 8.79 2.27
N HIS A 58 5.00 8.93 1.41
CA HIS A 58 4.86 8.63 -0.01
C HIS A 58 4.63 7.14 -0.25
N ILE A 59 5.32 6.27 0.51
CA ILE A 59 5.05 4.82 0.47
C ILE A 59 3.63 4.53 0.93
N PHE A 60 3.21 5.14 2.05
CA PHE A 60 1.87 4.94 2.60
C PHE A 60 0.78 5.39 1.64
N ALA A 61 0.92 6.57 1.04
CA ALA A 61 0.04 7.08 -0.02
C ALA A 61 -0.06 6.10 -1.19
N ALA A 62 1.08 5.57 -1.68
CA ALA A 62 1.11 4.60 -2.76
C ALA A 62 0.45 3.25 -2.39
N VAL A 63 0.63 2.78 -1.14
CA VAL A 63 -0.07 1.60 -0.61
C VAL A 63 -1.58 1.82 -0.64
N MET A 64 -2.05 2.96 -0.12
CA MET A 64 -3.47 3.29 -0.05
C MET A 64 -4.10 3.40 -1.44
N ASN A 65 -3.44 4.08 -2.38
CA ASN A 65 -3.89 4.16 -3.78
C ASN A 65 -3.99 2.78 -4.42
N ARG A 66 -3.02 1.89 -4.17
CA ARG A 66 -3.04 0.52 -4.71
C ARG A 66 -4.17 -0.32 -4.13
N MET A 67 -4.47 -0.16 -2.84
CA MET A 67 -5.58 -0.86 -2.18
C MET A 67 -6.93 -0.39 -2.73
N LEU A 68 -7.16 0.93 -2.79
CA LEU A 68 -8.39 1.50 -3.33
C LEU A 68 -8.60 1.13 -4.80
N SER A 69 -7.55 1.22 -5.63
CA SER A 69 -7.61 0.81 -7.04
C SER A 69 -7.99 -0.67 -7.19
N ARG A 70 -7.52 -1.53 -6.29
CA ARG A 70 -7.87 -2.96 -6.28
C ARG A 70 -9.32 -3.18 -5.85
N GLU A 71 -9.79 -2.49 -4.82
CA GLU A 71 -11.18 -2.56 -4.35
C GLU A 71 -12.16 -2.09 -5.44
N ILE A 72 -11.89 -0.93 -6.07
CA ILE A 72 -12.69 -0.40 -7.19
C ILE A 72 -12.72 -1.41 -8.35
N ARG A 73 -11.58 -2.02 -8.69
CA ARG A 73 -11.52 -3.04 -9.74
C ARG A 73 -12.39 -4.25 -9.41
N ILE A 74 -12.29 -4.79 -8.19
CA ILE A 74 -13.11 -5.93 -7.74
C ILE A 74 -14.59 -5.56 -7.82
N LEU A 75 -14.97 -4.37 -7.34
CA LEU A 75 -16.35 -3.88 -7.40
C LEU A 75 -16.87 -3.73 -8.84
N ASN A 76 -16.01 -3.36 -9.79
CA ASN A 76 -16.38 -3.21 -11.20
C ASN A 76 -16.43 -4.56 -11.95
N GLU A 77 -15.50 -5.47 -11.68
CA GLU A 77 -15.42 -6.78 -12.34
C GLU A 77 -16.50 -7.77 -11.83
N GLU A 78 -16.85 -7.73 -10.54
CA GLU A 78 -17.87 -8.60 -9.94
C GLU A 78 -19.33 -8.15 -10.19
N GLN A 79 -19.55 -7.05 -10.93
CA GLN A 79 -20.92 -6.64 -11.31
C GLN A 79 -21.62 -7.69 -12.17
N ALA A 80 -20.87 -8.52 -12.90
CA ALA A 80 -21.39 -9.67 -13.62
C ALA A 80 -21.51 -10.92 -12.71
N GLY A 81 -22.57 -11.00 -11.89
CA GLY A 81 -23.08 -12.29 -11.40
C GLY A 81 -22.98 -12.63 -9.90
N ALA A 82 -22.42 -11.79 -9.04
CA ALA A 82 -22.45 -12.02 -7.58
C ALA A 82 -23.76 -11.56 -6.92
N ASP A 83 -24.24 -12.29 -5.92
CA ASP A 83 -25.42 -11.91 -5.11
C ASP A 83 -25.14 -10.63 -4.28
N PRO A 84 -26.09 -9.67 -4.19
CA PRO A 84 -25.91 -8.40 -3.47
C PRO A 84 -25.50 -8.53 -1.99
N LEU A 85 -25.96 -9.54 -1.26
CA LEU A 85 -25.58 -9.72 0.15
C LEU A 85 -24.13 -10.19 0.27
N SER A 86 -23.69 -11.10 -0.60
CA SER A 86 -22.31 -11.56 -0.65
C SER A 86 -21.34 -10.40 -0.93
N ARG A 87 -21.73 -9.46 -1.79
CA ARG A 87 -20.99 -8.23 -2.07
C ARG A 87 -20.91 -7.32 -0.84
N LEU A 88 -22.03 -7.10 -0.15
CA LEU A 88 -22.08 -6.28 1.06
C LEU A 88 -21.19 -6.87 2.18
N VAL A 89 -21.29 -8.18 2.42
CA VAL A 89 -20.48 -8.88 3.44
C VAL A 89 -18.99 -8.79 3.13
N ARG A 90 -18.60 -8.92 1.85
CA ARG A 90 -17.20 -8.80 1.43
C ARG A 90 -16.69 -7.38 1.64
N GLY A 91 -17.43 -6.36 1.19
CA GLY A 91 -17.07 -4.95 1.39
C GLY A 91 -16.94 -4.58 2.87
N LEU A 92 -17.87 -5.04 3.72
CA LEU A 92 -17.78 -4.83 5.18
C LEU A 92 -16.59 -5.56 5.81
N SER A 93 -16.23 -6.74 5.31
CA SER A 93 -15.07 -7.49 5.79
C SER A 93 -13.78 -6.76 5.42
N ASP A 94 -13.63 -6.34 4.16
CA ASP A 94 -12.46 -5.61 3.68
C ASP A 94 -12.29 -4.28 4.43
N MET A 95 -13.38 -3.55 4.69
CA MET A 95 -13.39 -2.33 5.49
C MET A 95 -12.94 -2.58 6.95
N ARG A 96 -13.24 -3.76 7.52
CA ARG A 96 -12.78 -4.14 8.87
C ARG A 96 -11.27 -4.41 8.90
N TYR A 97 -10.73 -5.02 7.84
CA TYR A 97 -9.29 -5.30 7.72
C TYR A 97 -8.47 -4.03 7.43
N SER A 98 -9.03 -3.05 6.70
CA SER A 98 -8.34 -1.81 6.34
C SER A 98 -8.48 -0.70 7.39
N ARG A 99 -9.37 -0.83 8.38
CA ARG A 99 -9.65 0.20 9.39
C ARG A 99 -8.41 0.83 10.05
N PRO A 100 -7.36 0.07 10.45
CA PRO A 100 -6.15 0.69 11.03
C PRO A 100 -5.40 1.59 10.04
N LEU A 101 -5.35 1.20 8.76
CA LEU A 101 -4.75 2.02 7.71
C LEU A 101 -5.60 3.24 7.40
N HIS A 102 -6.92 3.08 7.34
CA HIS A 102 -7.83 4.21 7.15
C HIS A 102 -7.72 5.23 8.30
N GLN A 103 -7.62 4.78 9.55
CA GLN A 103 -7.39 5.68 10.68
C GLN A 103 -6.05 6.41 10.55
N ALA A 104 -4.97 5.69 10.26
CA ALA A 104 -3.65 6.28 10.05
C ALA A 104 -3.65 7.29 8.90
N MET A 105 -4.40 7.03 7.82
CA MET A 105 -4.60 7.98 6.72
C MET A 105 -5.17 9.30 7.25
N HIS A 106 -6.29 9.27 7.99
CA HIS A 106 -6.91 10.46 8.56
C HIS A 106 -6.00 11.21 9.54
N ASP A 107 -5.26 10.49 10.38
CA ASP A 107 -4.31 11.09 11.32
C ASP A 107 -3.15 11.80 10.59
N ARG A 108 -2.81 11.36 9.37
CA ARG A 108 -1.72 11.92 8.56
C ARG A 108 -2.16 13.03 7.60
N LEU A 109 -3.43 13.10 7.21
CA LEU A 109 -3.97 14.16 6.33
C LEU A 109 -3.54 15.61 6.68
N PRO A 110 -3.58 16.05 7.97
CA PRO A 110 -3.18 17.41 8.32
C PRO A 110 -1.66 17.63 8.21
N HIS A 111 -0.86 16.56 8.19
CA HIS A 111 0.60 16.61 8.34
C HIS A 111 1.37 16.20 7.09
N SER A 112 0.70 15.75 6.04
CA SER A 112 1.37 15.21 4.86
C SER A 112 0.62 15.53 3.56
N GLU A 113 1.31 16.21 2.66
CA GLU A 113 0.80 16.56 1.34
C GLU A 113 0.59 15.30 0.47
N ALA A 114 1.57 14.40 0.42
CA ALA A 114 1.46 13.15 -0.34
C ALA A 114 0.25 12.28 0.06
N VAL A 115 -0.04 12.25 1.36
CA VAL A 115 -1.19 11.50 1.91
C VAL A 115 -2.49 12.20 1.53
N ARG A 116 -2.52 13.53 1.56
CA ARG A 116 -3.69 14.34 1.18
C ARG A 116 -4.01 14.24 -0.30
N GLU A 117 -3.00 14.25 -1.15
CA GLU A 117 -3.16 14.05 -2.59
C GLU A 117 -3.75 12.67 -2.89
N ALA A 118 -3.21 11.61 -2.28
CA ALA A 118 -3.75 10.26 -2.42
C ALA A 118 -5.22 10.15 -1.96
N HIS A 119 -5.57 10.79 -0.85
CA HIS A 119 -6.94 10.81 -0.34
C HIS A 119 -7.92 11.56 -1.25
N ASN A 120 -7.50 12.68 -1.86
CA ASN A 120 -8.37 13.51 -2.70
C ASN A 120 -8.54 13.00 -4.14
N THR A 121 -7.70 12.06 -4.57
CA THR A 121 -7.74 11.47 -5.92
C THR A 121 -8.59 10.19 -5.97
N SER A 122 -9.17 9.77 -4.82
CA SER A 122 -10.02 8.59 -4.66
C SER A 122 -11.48 8.99 -4.48
#